data_AF-A0A2B7ZVM0-F1
#
_entry.id   AF-A0A2B7ZVM0-F1
#
_cell.length_a   1.000
_cell.length_b   1.000
_cell.length_c   1.000
_cell.angle_alpha   90.00
_cell.angle_beta   90.00
_cell.angle_gamma   90.00
#
_symmetry.space_group_name_H-M   'P 1'
#
loop_
_entity.id
_entity.type
_entity.pdbx_description
1 polymer ?
#
loop_
_entity_poly.entity_id
_entity_poly.type
_entity_poly.pdbx_seq_one_letter_code
_entity_poly.pdbx_strand_id
1 'polypeptide(L)'
;MNEAMQKFFSDSTHRKALDSLNAFYLKNDMQGYQQALSALIPRVERETGIVIKKEVPKERLEAYRTLGGAPHLDGEYTVFGKVIKGLDVIDKIAAEPKEANDRPAKNIAMTVTVKELSHKQIAKLYG
;
A
#
# COMPACT_ATOMS: atom_id res chain seq x y z
N MET A 1 -0.86 2.24 -11.44
CA MET A 1 0.32 3.09 -11.75
C MET A 1 1.27 2.41 -12.73
N ASN A 2 1.69 1.15 -12.50
CA ASN A 2 2.70 0.50 -13.35
C ASN A 2 2.24 0.26 -14.81
N GLU A 3 0.99 -0.17 -15.02
CA GLU A 3 0.45 -0.46 -16.35
C GLU A 3 0.28 0.79 -17.25
N ALA A 4 -0.30 1.87 -16.70
CA ALA A 4 -0.46 3.13 -17.43
C ALA A 4 0.88 3.73 -17.86
N MET A 5 1.87 3.70 -16.97
CA MET A 5 3.21 4.21 -17.27
C MET A 5 3.93 3.35 -18.31
N GLN A 6 3.80 2.02 -18.22
CA GLN A 6 4.34 1.12 -19.24
C GLN A 6 3.70 1.35 -20.62
N LYS A 7 2.38 1.52 -20.68
CA LYS A 7 1.65 1.81 -21.94
C LYS A 7 2.02 3.16 -22.53
N PHE A 8 2.32 4.16 -21.69
CA PHE A 8 2.74 5.48 -22.15
C PHE A 8 4.20 5.50 -22.65
N PHE A 9 5.11 4.81 -21.97
CA PHE A 9 6.51 4.77 -22.38
C PHE A 9 6.83 3.72 -23.45
N SER A 10 5.91 2.80 -23.75
CA SER A 10 6.05 1.87 -24.88
C SER A 10 5.90 2.57 -26.22
N ASP A 11 5.23 3.73 -26.26
CA ASP A 11 5.18 4.58 -27.44
C ASP A 11 6.51 5.35 -27.59
N SER A 12 7.15 5.12 -28.74
CA SER A 12 8.42 5.73 -29.13
C SER A 12 8.40 7.27 -29.11
N THR A 13 7.23 7.90 -29.19
CA THR A 13 7.08 9.37 -29.16
C THR A 13 7.35 9.97 -27.77
N HIS A 14 7.27 9.18 -26.70
CA HIS A 14 7.48 9.63 -25.32
C HIS A 14 8.88 9.38 -24.78
N ARG A 15 9.81 8.94 -25.63
CA ARG A 15 11.20 8.65 -25.26
C ARG A 15 11.91 9.81 -24.54
N LYS A 16 11.67 11.05 -24.98
CA LYS A 16 12.22 12.25 -24.32
C LYS A 16 11.74 12.42 -22.88
N ALA A 17 10.50 12.04 -22.58
CA ALA A 17 9.95 12.10 -21.23
C ALA A 17 10.58 11.01 -20.34
N LEU A 18 10.80 9.81 -20.90
CA LEU A 18 11.51 8.73 -20.21
C LEU A 18 12.97 9.12 -19.91
N ASP A 19 13.67 9.69 -20.89
CA ASP A 19 15.06 10.14 -20.74
C ASP A 19 15.20 11.22 -19.66
N SER A 20 14.24 12.15 -19.60
CA SER A 20 14.19 13.18 -18.56
C SER A 20 13.96 12.61 -17.17
N LEU A 21 13.08 11.59 -17.03
CA LEU A 21 12.85 10.92 -15.75
C LEU A 21 14.08 10.12 -15.30
N ASN A 22 14.70 9.41 -16.24
CA ASN A 22 15.92 8.67 -15.97
C ASN A 22 17.06 9.60 -15.54
N ALA A 23 17.14 10.81 -16.08
CA ALA A 23 18.15 11.79 -15.67
C ALA A 23 18.01 12.20 -14.19
N PHE A 24 16.79 12.37 -13.68
CA PHE A 24 16.57 12.63 -12.24
C PHE A 24 16.92 11.40 -11.39
N TYR A 25 16.51 10.21 -11.83
CA TYR A 25 16.82 8.95 -11.14
C TYR A 25 18.33 8.69 -11.04
N LEU A 26 19.07 8.87 -12.14
CA LEU A 26 20.52 8.69 -12.19
C LEU A 26 21.28 9.71 -11.32
N LYS A 27 20.70 10.90 -11.13
CA LYS A 27 21.24 11.93 -10.24
C LYS A 27 20.84 11.73 -8.77
N ASN A 28 20.07 10.68 -8.47
CA ASN A 28 19.49 10.41 -7.15
C ASN A 28 18.63 11.58 -6.63
N ASP A 29 18.11 12.43 -7.54
CA ASP A 29 17.24 13.56 -7.22
C ASP A 29 15.79 13.08 -7.14
N MET A 30 15.44 12.53 -5.99
CA MET A 30 14.12 11.98 -5.74
C MET A 30 13.03 13.07 -5.75
N GLN A 31 13.35 14.32 -5.42
CA GLN A 31 12.38 15.42 -5.45
C GLN A 31 12.06 15.85 -6.88
N GLY A 32 13.08 16.07 -7.71
CA GLY A 32 12.91 16.38 -9.13
C GLY A 32 12.20 15.25 -9.87
N TYR A 33 12.53 13.99 -9.56
CA TYR A 33 11.85 12.82 -10.09
C TYR A 33 10.36 12.81 -9.77
N GLN A 34 9.98 13.03 -8.50
CA GLN A 34 8.57 13.05 -8.07
C GLN A 34 7.79 14.21 -8.71
N GLN A 35 8.40 15.39 -8.85
CA GLN A 35 7.76 16.52 -9.52
C GLN A 35 7.53 16.25 -11.01
N ALA A 36 8.53 15.71 -11.71
CA ALA A 36 8.42 15.34 -13.11
C ALA A 36 7.34 14.26 -13.33
N LEU A 37 7.27 13.26 -12.46
CA LEU A 37 6.20 12.26 -12.48
C LEU A 37 4.83 12.89 -12.28
N SER A 38 4.68 13.76 -11.28
CA SER A 38 3.40 14.43 -10.99
C SER A 38 2.90 15.26 -12.17
N ALA A 39 3.81 15.95 -12.88
CA ALA A 39 3.50 16.72 -14.07
C ALA A 39 3.09 15.83 -15.27
N LEU A 40 3.62 14.60 -15.35
CA LEU A 40 3.29 13.65 -16.40
C LEU A 40 1.97 12.92 -16.18
N ILE A 41 1.56 12.68 -14.93
CA ILE A 41 0.34 11.93 -14.60
C ILE A 41 -0.90 12.37 -15.40
N PRO A 42 -1.28 13.66 -15.48
CA PRO A 42 -2.46 14.09 -16.23
C PRO A 42 -2.38 13.78 -17.73
N ARG A 43 -1.17 13.79 -18.29
CA ARG A 43 -0.93 13.47 -19.70
C ARG A 43 -1.04 11.96 -19.93
N VAL A 44 -0.45 11.17 -19.04
CA VAL A 44 -0.52 9.70 -19.09
C VAL A 44 -1.97 9.24 -18.97
N GLU A 45 -2.75 9.80 -18.04
CA GLU A 45 -4.17 9.46 -17.87
C GLU A 45 -4.99 9.78 -19.14
N ARG A 46 -4.73 10.94 -19.76
CA ARG A 46 -5.41 11.37 -21.00
C ARG A 46 -5.11 10.46 -22.18
N GLU A 47 -3.85 10.07 -22.36
CA GLU A 47 -3.42 9.30 -23.55
C GLU A 47 -3.65 7.79 -23.39
N THR A 48 -3.56 7.27 -22.17
CA THR A 48 -3.74 5.83 -21.92
C THR A 48 -5.18 5.45 -21.61
N GLY A 49 -6.00 6.42 -21.16
CA GLY A 49 -7.35 6.21 -20.63
C GLY A 49 -7.38 5.57 -19.24
N ILE A 50 -6.21 5.34 -18.62
CA ILE A 50 -6.09 4.67 -17.33
C ILE A 50 -5.88 5.71 -16.24
N VAL A 51 -6.80 5.79 -15.28
CA VAL A 51 -6.69 6.67 -14.12
C VAL A 51 -5.57 6.18 -13.20
N ILE A 52 -4.59 7.05 -12.91
CA ILE A 52 -3.44 6.77 -12.05
C ILE A 52 -3.71 7.30 -10.63
N LYS A 53 -4.36 8.46 -10.52
CA LYS A 53 -4.74 9.05 -9.24
C LYS A 53 -5.98 8.34 -8.70
N LYS A 54 -5.79 7.43 -7.74
CA LYS A 54 -6.89 7.00 -6.87
C LYS A 54 -7.27 8.21 -6.00
N GLU A 55 -8.47 8.76 -6.18
CA GLU A 55 -9.00 9.77 -5.25
C GLU A 55 -9.23 9.10 -3.90
N VAL A 56 -8.49 9.55 -2.88
CA VAL A 56 -8.63 9.05 -1.51
C VAL A 56 -9.48 10.06 -0.74
N PRO A 57 -10.64 9.66 -0.18
CA PRO A 57 -11.45 10.53 0.66
C PRO A 57 -10.62 11.16 1.78
N LYS A 58 -10.88 12.44 2.10
CA LYS A 58 -10.12 13.18 3.13
C LYS A 58 -10.10 12.45 4.47
N GLU A 59 -11.23 11.89 4.88
CA GLU A 59 -11.36 11.10 6.11
C GLU A 59 -10.40 9.91 6.13
N ARG A 60 -10.23 9.24 5.00
CA ARG A 60 -9.31 8.09 4.88
C ARG A 60 -7.84 8.54 4.93
N LEU A 61 -7.52 9.67 4.30
CA LEU A 61 -6.18 10.26 4.38
C LEU A 61 -5.80 10.61 5.82
N GLU A 62 -6.71 11.25 6.55
CA GLU A 62 -6.48 11.60 7.95
C GLU A 62 -6.36 10.35 8.82
N ALA A 63 -7.21 9.34 8.63
CA ALA A 63 -7.10 8.07 9.34
C ALA A 63 -5.71 7.41 9.15
N TYR A 64 -5.17 7.36 7.92
CA TYR A 64 -3.83 6.81 7.70
C TYR A 64 -2.72 7.66 8.33
N ARG A 65 -2.88 8.98 8.39
CA ARG A 65 -1.90 9.87 9.02
C ARG A 65 -1.87 9.73 10.54
N THR A 66 -3.02 9.53 11.16
CA THR A 66 -3.14 9.54 12.63
C THR A 66 -3.07 8.14 13.24
N LEU A 67 -3.72 7.16 12.62
CA LEU A 67 -3.80 5.78 13.13
C LEU A 67 -2.79 4.84 12.45
N GLY A 68 -2.23 5.24 11.30
CA GLY A 68 -1.39 4.39 10.47
C GLY A 68 -2.21 3.47 9.55
N GLY A 69 -1.57 2.42 9.03
CA GLY A 69 -2.19 1.42 8.15
C GLY A 69 -1.43 1.19 6.85
N ALA A 70 -2.02 0.41 5.96
CA ALA A 70 -1.41 -0.03 4.70
C ALA A 70 -2.25 0.43 3.49
N PRO A 71 -2.25 1.74 3.15
CA PRO A 71 -3.07 2.28 2.04
C PRO A 71 -2.77 1.66 0.68
N HIS A 72 -1.59 1.08 0.49
CA HIS A 72 -1.21 0.41 -0.74
C HIS A 72 -1.93 -0.92 -0.97
N LEU A 73 -2.62 -1.46 0.05
CA LEU A 73 -3.41 -2.70 -0.05
C LEU A 73 -4.89 -2.41 -0.38
N ASP A 74 -5.33 -1.14 -0.30
CA ASP A 74 -6.72 -0.74 -0.55
C ASP A 74 -7.17 -1.08 -1.99
N GLY A 75 -8.28 -1.81 -2.08
CA GLY A 75 -8.90 -2.22 -3.34
C GLY A 75 -8.20 -3.40 -4.03
N GLU A 76 -7.04 -3.82 -3.54
CA GLU A 76 -6.29 -4.97 -4.06
C GLU A 76 -6.54 -6.24 -3.23
N TYR A 77 -6.94 -6.10 -1.95
CA TYR A 77 -7.16 -7.22 -1.04
C TYR A 77 -8.52 -7.16 -0.34
N THR A 78 -9.16 -8.33 -0.20
CA THR A 78 -10.43 -8.48 0.53
C THR A 78 -10.18 -8.74 2.01
N VAL A 79 -10.74 -7.88 2.87
CA VAL A 79 -10.71 -8.06 4.32
C VAL A 79 -11.81 -9.05 4.73
N PHE A 80 -11.43 -10.21 5.28
CA PHE A 80 -12.37 -11.25 5.72
C PHE A 80 -12.65 -11.25 7.23
N GLY A 81 -11.88 -10.49 8.02
CA GLY A 81 -12.00 -10.48 9.46
C GLY A 81 -11.20 -9.35 10.09
N LYS A 82 -11.44 -9.13 11.38
CA LYS A 82 -10.70 -8.17 12.21
C LYS A 82 -10.33 -8.81 13.54
N VAL A 83 -9.20 -8.39 14.09
CA VAL A 83 -8.79 -8.75 15.44
C VAL A 83 -9.64 -7.94 16.42
N ILE A 84 -10.35 -8.64 17.30
CA ILE A 84 -11.23 -8.02 18.31
C ILE A 84 -10.59 -7.92 19.70
N LYS A 85 -9.49 -8.66 19.93
CA LYS A 85 -8.72 -8.66 21.17
C LYS A 85 -7.30 -9.16 20.90
N GLY A 86 -6.33 -8.66 21.65
CA GLY A 86 -4.94 -9.12 21.60
C GLY A 86 -4.09 -8.45 20.52
N LEU A 87 -4.39 -7.19 20.16
CA LEU A 87 -3.50 -6.39 19.29
C LEU A 87 -2.10 -6.26 19.90
N ASP A 88 -2.00 -6.15 21.24
CA ASP A 88 -0.71 -6.11 21.94
C ASP A 88 0.11 -7.40 21.79
N VAL A 89 -0.54 -8.54 21.55
CA VAL A 89 0.13 -9.82 21.27
C VAL A 89 0.75 -9.80 19.88
N ILE A 90 0.08 -9.16 18.91
CA ILE A 90 0.60 -8.99 17.55
C ILE A 90 1.86 -8.12 17.59
N ASP A 91 1.85 -7.03 18.34
CA ASP A 91 3.02 -6.16 18.48
C ASP A 91 4.21 -6.90 19.09
N LYS A 92 3.97 -7.75 20.10
CA LYS A 92 5.01 -8.61 20.69
C LYS A 92 5.59 -9.59 19.67
N ILE A 93 4.74 -10.25 18.87
CA ILE A 93 5.17 -11.16 17.80
C ILE A 93 6.00 -10.41 16.75
N ALA A 94 5.58 -9.21 16.35
CA ALA A 94 6.28 -8.40 15.36
C ALA A 94 7.65 -7.89 15.84
N ALA A 95 7.85 -7.76 17.15
CA ALA A 95 9.10 -7.33 17.78
C ALA A 95 10.14 -8.45 17.96
N GLU A 96 9.79 -9.71 17.71
CA GLU A 96 10.72 -10.83 17.83
C GLU A 96 11.89 -10.72 16.83
N PRO A 97 13.11 -11.19 17.18
CA PRO A 97 14.25 -11.18 16.29
C PRO A 97 13.97 -11.91 14.97
N LYS A 98 14.45 -11.34 13.86
CA LYS A 98 14.23 -11.85 12.50
C LYS A 98 15.55 -12.16 11.79
N GLU A 99 15.52 -13.19 10.96
CA GLU A 99 16.55 -13.54 9.99
C GLU A 99 16.25 -12.91 8.62
N ALA A 100 16.91 -13.40 7.57
CA ALA A 100 16.64 -12.97 6.20
C ALA A 100 15.17 -13.16 5.81
N ASN A 101 14.67 -12.26 4.93
CA ASN A 101 13.28 -12.24 4.46
C ASN A 101 12.23 -12.10 5.58
N ASP A 102 12.55 -11.36 6.65
CA ASP A 102 11.66 -11.11 7.80
C ASP A 102 11.15 -12.38 8.51
N ARG A 103 11.84 -13.52 8.35
CA ARG A 103 11.50 -14.76 9.03
C ARG A 103 11.88 -14.68 10.52
N PRO A 104 11.00 -14.99 11.48
CA PRO A 104 11.38 -15.05 12.89
C PRO A 104 12.51 -16.04 13.15
N ALA A 105 13.54 -15.62 13.91
CA ALA A 105 14.68 -16.45 14.27
C ALA A 105 14.28 -17.67 15.12
N LYS A 106 13.22 -17.51 15.92
CA LYS A 106 12.57 -18.60 16.64
C LYS A 106 11.15 -18.77 16.13
N ASN A 107 10.76 -20.01 15.84
CA ASN A 107 9.39 -20.31 15.42
C ASN A 107 8.38 -19.97 16.54
N ILE A 108 7.30 -19.29 16.16
CA ILE A 108 6.18 -18.93 17.03
C ILE A 108 4.98 -19.77 16.60
N ALA A 109 4.62 -20.77 17.41
CA ALA A 109 3.49 -21.66 17.12
C ALA A 109 2.18 -21.09 17.67
N MET A 110 1.05 -21.46 17.05
CA MET A 110 -0.29 -21.13 17.55
C MET A 110 -1.21 -22.34 17.50
N THR A 111 -2.19 -22.37 18.39
CA THR A 111 -3.30 -23.33 18.36
C THR A 111 -4.57 -22.62 17.91
N VAL A 112 -5.33 -23.25 17.02
CA VAL A 112 -6.55 -22.66 16.46
C VAL A 112 -7.77 -23.37 17.03
N THR A 113 -8.73 -22.57 17.50
CA THR A 113 -10.07 -23.05 17.89
C THR A 113 -11.12 -22.17 17.23
N VAL A 114 -12.22 -22.77 16.80
CA VAL A 114 -13.32 -22.05 16.14
C VAL A 114 -14.49 -21.97 17.10
N LYS A 115 -14.99 -20.76 17.32
CA LYS A 115 -16.20 -20.51 18.10
C LYS A 115 -17.14 -19.61 17.29
N GLU A 116 -18.34 -20.10 17.06
CA GLU A 116 -19.39 -19.32 16.42
C GLU A 116 -19.98 -18.33 17.42
N LEU A 117 -20.01 -17.06 17.04
CA LEU A 117 -20.59 -15.98 17.82
C LEU A 117 -21.42 -15.10 16.89
N SER A 118 -22.60 -14.69 17.35
CA SER A 118 -23.39 -13.69 16.63
C SER A 118 -22.69 -12.32 16.69
N HIS A 119 -22.94 -11.47 15.68
CA HIS A 119 -22.44 -10.09 15.68
C HIS A 119 -22.83 -9.32 16.95
N LYS A 120 -24.04 -9.54 17.49
CA LYS A 120 -24.49 -8.91 18.74
C LYS A 120 -23.61 -9.31 19.94
N GLN A 121 -23.23 -10.58 20.02
CA GLN A 121 -22.33 -11.06 21.08
C GLN A 121 -20.93 -10.49 20.92
N ILE A 122 -20.40 -10.43 19.70
CA ILE A 122 -19.08 -9.85 19.43
C ILE A 122 -19.06 -8.36 19.81
N ALA A 123 -20.05 -7.59 19.39
CA ALA A 123 -20.16 -6.17 19.73
C ALA A 123 -20.29 -5.95 21.25
N LYS A 124 -21.06 -6.79 21.96
CA LYS A 124 -21.19 -6.67 23.42
C LYS A 124 -19.89 -6.97 24.18
N LEU A 125 -19.08 -7.89 23.66
CA LEU A 125 -17.87 -8.37 24.34
C LEU A 125 -16.62 -7.54 23.99
N TYR A 126 -16.59 -6.93 22.80
CA TYR A 126 -15.39 -6.33 22.23
C TYR A 126 -15.61 -5.02 21.45
N GLY A 127 -16.85 -4.51 21.39
CA GLY A 127 -17.19 -3.21 20.82
C GLY A 127 -17.39 -2.17 21.91
#